data_AF-A0A7S2MVS1-F1
#
_entry.id   AF-A0A7S2MVS1-F1
#
_cell.length_a   1.000
_cell.length_b   1.000
_cell.length_c   1.000
_cell.angle_alpha   90.00
_cell.angle_beta   90.00
_cell.angle_gamma   90.00
#
_symmetry.space_group_name_H-M   'P 1'
#
loop_
_entity.id
_entity.type
_entity.pdbx_description
1 polymer ?
#
loop_
_entity_poly.entity_id
_entity_poly.type
_entity_poly.pdbx_seq_one_letter_code
_entity_poly.pdbx_strand_id
1 'polypeptide(L)'
;GFALCGPATGWSITAATVYHEIAQEFSDYMVLTDPKRGGLKPMMALFVNFLSGLSVVIGVIVITAQDTIDQRSNGLILAYGGGVYLQIGAAECLPRMYESGKSVSLRLAGLAAFCIGAVAIALVLLDHEHCSAQPPSLDPVDPHAGHGHRL
;
A
#
# COMPACT_ATOMS: atom_id res chain seq x y z
N GLY A 1 5.28 -5.90 -14.16
CA GLY A 1 4.43 -5.76 -12.95
C GLY A 1 5.21 -6.21 -11.72
N PHE A 2 4.70 -5.92 -10.51
CA PHE A 2 5.34 -6.24 -9.23
C PHE A 2 5.84 -7.70 -9.10
N ALA A 3 5.22 -8.65 -9.80
CA ALA A 3 5.68 -10.03 -9.94
C ALA A 3 7.11 -10.18 -10.51
N LEU A 4 7.65 -9.15 -11.20
CA LEU A 4 8.95 -9.16 -11.87
C LEU A 4 10.08 -8.52 -11.03
N CYS A 5 9.78 -7.84 -9.92
CA CYS A 5 10.79 -7.19 -9.06
C CYS A 5 11.41 -8.12 -8.01
N GLY A 6 11.02 -9.40 -7.98
CA GLY A 6 11.52 -10.40 -7.05
C GLY A 6 10.65 -10.60 -5.80
N PRO A 7 10.79 -11.75 -5.12
CA PRO A 7 9.91 -12.15 -4.01
C PRO A 7 9.99 -11.21 -2.80
N ALA A 8 11.14 -10.56 -2.56
CA ALA A 8 11.31 -9.66 -1.42
C ALA A 8 10.37 -8.45 -1.48
N THR A 9 10.30 -7.75 -2.62
CA THR A 9 9.40 -6.60 -2.83
C THR A 9 7.93 -6.98 -2.70
N GLY A 10 7.54 -8.16 -3.21
CA GLY A 10 6.18 -8.69 -3.06
C GLY A 10 5.79 -8.96 -1.61
N TRP A 11 6.71 -9.52 -0.81
CA TRP A 11 6.49 -9.73 0.63
C TRP A 11 6.42 -8.42 1.40
N SER A 12 7.26 -7.44 1.08
CA SER A 12 7.22 -6.12 1.71
C SER A 12 5.89 -5.41 1.48
N ILE A 13 5.37 -5.43 0.25
CA ILE A 13 4.08 -4.82 -0.09
C ILE A 13 2.95 -5.56 0.63
N THR A 14 2.93 -6.89 0.57
CA THR A 14 1.92 -7.70 1.29
C THR A 14 1.92 -7.40 2.78
N ALA A 15 3.08 -7.36 3.42
CA ALA A 15 3.19 -7.03 4.84
C ALA A 15 2.68 -5.61 5.14
N ALA A 16 3.07 -4.63 4.33
CA ALA A 16 2.61 -3.25 4.48
C ALA A 16 1.08 -3.13 4.34
N THR A 17 0.48 -3.87 3.40
CA THR A 17 -0.98 -3.93 3.23
C THR A 17 -1.64 -4.59 4.45
N VAL A 18 -1.14 -5.72 4.94
CA VAL A 18 -1.70 -6.38 6.14
C VAL A 18 -1.66 -5.44 7.36
N TYR A 19 -0.55 -4.74 7.57
CA TYR A 19 -0.47 -3.76 8.66
C TYR A 19 -1.44 -2.59 8.50
N HIS A 20 -1.66 -2.11 7.27
CA HIS A 20 -2.66 -1.08 6.99
C HIS A 20 -4.08 -1.55 7.29
N GLU A 21 -4.45 -2.75 6.85
CA GLU A 21 -5.80 -3.30 7.09
C GLU A 21 -6.06 -3.50 8.58
N ILE A 22 -5.10 -4.03 9.36
CA ILE A 22 -5.27 -4.18 10.82
C ILE A 22 -5.54 -2.84 11.50
N ALA A 23 -4.78 -1.80 11.14
CA ALA A 23 -4.97 -0.47 11.71
C ALA A 23 -6.32 0.14 11.29
N GLN A 24 -6.71 -0.07 10.03
CA GLN A 24 -7.95 0.44 9.46
C GLN A 24 -9.17 -0.25 10.09
N GLU A 25 -9.18 -1.58 10.17
CA GLU A 25 -10.22 -2.36 10.84
C GLU A 25 -10.35 -1.97 12.32
N PHE A 26 -9.24 -1.73 13.03
CA PHE A 26 -9.30 -1.27 14.42
C PHE A 26 -9.97 0.11 14.55
N SER A 27 -9.61 1.06 13.68
CA SER A 27 -10.23 2.39 13.65
C SER A 27 -11.73 2.30 13.35
N ASP A 28 -12.12 1.52 12.35
CA ASP A 28 -13.52 1.36 11.96
C ASP A 28 -14.34 0.71 13.06
N TYR A 29 -13.79 -0.29 13.75
CA TYR A 29 -14.43 -0.87 14.93
C TYR A 29 -14.69 0.17 16.02
N MET A 30 -13.71 1.04 16.33
CA MET A 30 -13.89 2.11 17.31
C MET A 30 -14.98 3.10 16.89
N VAL A 31 -15.07 3.44 15.60
CA VAL A 31 -16.09 4.36 15.07
C VAL A 31 -17.49 3.71 15.08
N LEU A 32 -17.59 2.45 14.69
CA LEU A 32 -18.85 1.70 14.62
C LEU A 32 -19.43 1.42 16.02
N THR A 33 -18.58 1.20 17.02
CA THR A 33 -19.02 0.97 18.41
C THR A 33 -19.21 2.26 19.22
N ASP A 34 -18.69 3.39 18.77
CA ASP A 34 -18.91 4.69 19.41
C ASP A 34 -20.43 5.02 19.43
N PRO A 35 -21.05 5.19 20.63
CA PRO A 35 -22.47 5.52 20.77
C PRO A 35 -22.90 6.82 20.07
N LYS A 36 -21.98 7.74 19.82
CA LYS A 36 -22.26 9.03 19.17
C LYS A 36 -22.14 8.97 17.65
N ARG A 37 -21.62 7.87 17.10
CA ARG A 37 -21.36 7.71 15.67
C ARG A 37 -22.11 6.51 15.11
N GLY A 38 -21.63 5.29 15.38
CA GLY A 38 -22.21 4.06 14.86
C GLY A 38 -23.20 3.37 15.82
N GLY A 39 -22.94 3.43 17.14
CA GLY A 39 -23.80 2.83 18.16
C GLY A 39 -24.09 1.33 17.97
N LEU A 40 -23.28 0.62 17.19
CA LEU A 40 -23.49 -0.79 16.89
C LEU A 40 -23.03 -1.66 18.07
N LYS A 41 -23.72 -2.79 18.24
CA LYS A 41 -23.27 -3.83 19.17
C LYS A 41 -21.91 -4.38 18.71
N PRO A 42 -21.00 -4.75 19.64
CA PRO A 42 -19.64 -5.22 19.32
C PRO A 42 -19.59 -6.29 18.21
N MET A 43 -20.46 -7.29 18.27
CA MET A 43 -20.49 -8.37 17.28
C MET A 43 -20.96 -7.91 15.90
N MET A 44 -21.89 -6.96 15.83
CA MET A 44 -22.36 -6.41 14.55
C MET A 44 -21.30 -5.49 13.93
N ALA A 45 -20.60 -4.70 14.75
CA ALA A 45 -19.50 -3.87 14.29
C ALA A 45 -18.37 -4.71 13.68
N LEU A 46 -17.99 -5.82 14.33
CA LEU A 46 -17.00 -6.76 13.77
C LEU A 46 -17.46 -7.38 12.46
N PHE A 47 -18.73 -7.78 12.36
CA PHE A 47 -19.25 -8.41 11.14
C PHE A 47 -19.25 -7.44 9.95
N VAL A 48 -19.71 -6.21 10.15
CA VAL A 48 -19.73 -5.17 9.09
C VAL A 48 -18.31 -4.80 8.68
N ASN A 49 -17.40 -4.68 9.64
CA ASN A 49 -15.99 -4.40 9.38
C ASN A 49 -15.32 -5.52 8.57
N PHE A 50 -15.56 -6.77 8.94
CA PHE A 50 -15.06 -7.93 8.19
C PHE A 50 -15.60 -7.98 6.76
N LEU A 51 -16.89 -7.69 6.56
CA LEU A 51 -17.47 -7.61 5.21
C LEU A 51 -16.85 -6.48 4.38
N SER A 52 -16.51 -5.35 5.02
CA SER A 52 -15.77 -4.26 4.38
C SER A 52 -14.38 -4.73 3.92
N GLY A 53 -13.63 -5.42 4.79
CA GLY A 53 -12.32 -5.98 4.47
C GLY A 53 -12.34 -7.00 3.32
N LEU A 54 -13.41 -7.78 3.17
CA LEU A 54 -13.57 -8.71 2.04
C LEU A 54 -13.58 -8.02 0.67
N SER A 55 -13.93 -6.74 0.60
CA SER A 55 -13.94 -6.00 -0.67
C SER A 55 -12.55 -5.90 -1.31
N VAL A 56 -11.49 -5.87 -0.51
CA VAL A 56 -10.09 -5.87 -0.97
C VAL A 56 -9.77 -7.14 -1.75
N VAL A 57 -10.28 -8.29 -1.31
CA VAL A 57 -10.07 -9.58 -1.99
C VAL A 57 -10.68 -9.57 -3.38
N ILE A 58 -11.86 -8.96 -3.55
CA ILE A 58 -12.50 -8.81 -4.86
C ILE A 58 -11.61 -7.98 -5.79
N GLY A 59 -11.05 -6.87 -5.31
CA GLY A 59 -10.10 -6.06 -6.07
C GLY A 59 -8.86 -6.84 -6.51
N VAL A 60 -8.27 -7.63 -5.61
CA VAL A 60 -7.11 -8.48 -5.90
C VAL A 60 -7.45 -9.53 -6.97
N ILE A 61 -8.61 -10.18 -6.88
CA ILE A 61 -9.05 -11.17 -7.87
C ILE A 61 -9.21 -10.50 -9.24
N VAL A 62 -9.89 -9.35 -9.32
CA VAL A 62 -10.13 -8.63 -10.58
C VAL A 62 -8.81 -8.23 -11.25
N ILE A 63 -7.85 -7.71 -10.47
CA ILE A 63 -6.55 -7.28 -11.00
C ILE A 63 -5.67 -8.47 -11.40
N THR A 64 -5.67 -9.55 -10.62
CA THR A 64 -4.86 -10.74 -10.90
C THR A 64 -5.43 -11.58 -12.04
N ALA A 65 -6.73 -11.50 -12.30
CA ALA A 65 -7.37 -12.15 -13.44
C ALA A 65 -7.03 -11.52 -14.81
N GLN A 66 -6.33 -10.39 -14.83
CA GLN A 66 -5.89 -9.75 -16.07
C GLN A 66 -4.49 -10.22 -16.44
N ASP A 67 -4.32 -10.80 -17.64
CA ASP A 67 -3.02 -11.31 -18.13
C ASP A 67 -1.97 -10.20 -18.26
N THR A 68 -2.38 -9.01 -18.70
CA THR A 68 -1.49 -7.85 -18.82
C THR A 68 -2.23 -6.56 -18.49
N ILE A 69 -1.75 -5.83 -17.49
CA ILE A 69 -2.18 -4.46 -17.21
C ILE A 69 -1.16 -3.52 -17.84
N ASP A 70 -1.62 -2.65 -18.74
CA ASP A 70 -0.77 -1.66 -19.38
C ASP A 70 -0.37 -0.55 -18.39
N GLN A 71 0.72 0.15 -18.71
CA GLN A 71 1.27 1.14 -17.78
C GLN A 71 0.34 2.32 -17.47
N ARG A 72 -0.56 2.68 -18.40
CA ARG A 72 -1.55 3.74 -18.16
C ARG A 72 -2.59 3.24 -17.15
N SER A 73 -3.13 2.04 -17.32
CA SER A 73 -4.07 1.46 -16.36
C SER A 73 -3.46 1.31 -14.97
N ASN A 74 -2.20 0.85 -14.87
CA ASN A 74 -1.49 0.79 -13.61
C ASN A 74 -1.34 2.19 -12.95
N GLY A 75 -0.98 3.21 -13.75
CA GLY A 75 -0.92 4.60 -13.26
C GLY A 75 -2.27 5.13 -12.79
N LEU A 76 -3.36 4.81 -13.48
CA LEU A 76 -4.72 5.20 -13.09
C LEU A 76 -5.17 4.51 -11.80
N ILE A 77 -4.89 3.22 -11.63
CA ILE A 77 -5.21 2.46 -10.40
C ILE A 77 -4.45 3.07 -9.21
N LEU A 78 -3.16 3.36 -9.37
CA LEU A 78 -2.35 3.99 -8.32
C LEU A 78 -2.85 5.41 -7.98
N ALA A 79 -3.18 6.22 -8.99
CA ALA A 79 -3.72 7.57 -8.78
C ALA A 79 -5.08 7.54 -8.08
N TYR A 80 -5.95 6.58 -8.45
CA TYR A 80 -7.24 6.39 -7.80
C TYR A 80 -7.08 5.96 -6.34
N GLY A 81 -6.26 4.94 -6.07
CA GLY A 81 -5.99 4.46 -4.71
C GLY A 81 -5.38 5.53 -3.81
N GLY A 82 -4.37 6.26 -4.32
CA GLY A 82 -3.77 7.39 -3.61
C GLY A 82 -4.77 8.52 -3.35
N GLY A 83 -5.63 8.83 -4.33
CA GLY A 83 -6.68 9.84 -4.19
C GLY A 83 -7.73 9.48 -3.13
N VAL A 84 -8.15 8.22 -3.06
CA VAL A 84 -9.08 7.73 -2.03
C VAL A 84 -8.48 7.88 -0.63
N TYR A 85 -7.23 7.47 -0.43
CA TYR A 85 -6.57 7.64 0.88
C TYR A 85 -6.39 9.11 1.26
N LEU A 86 -6.05 9.98 0.30
CA LEU A 86 -6.00 11.43 0.54
C LEU A 86 -7.38 11.99 0.93
N GLN A 87 -8.45 11.56 0.26
CA GLN A 87 -9.81 11.97 0.57
C GLN A 87 -10.21 11.52 1.99
N ILE A 88 -9.92 10.28 2.38
CA ILE A 88 -10.18 9.77 3.73
C ILE A 88 -9.40 10.58 4.78
N GLY A 89 -8.10 10.79 4.56
CA GLY A 89 -7.26 11.59 5.46
C GLY A 89 -7.78 13.02 5.62
N ALA A 90 -8.19 13.67 4.53
CA ALA A 90 -8.69 15.04 4.55
C ALA A 90 -10.11 15.16 5.14
N ALA A 91 -11.01 14.21 4.86
CA ALA A 91 -12.41 14.29 5.29
C ALA A 91 -12.64 13.69 6.69
N GLU A 92 -11.84 12.72 7.11
CA GLU A 92 -12.05 12.02 8.38
C GLU A 92 -10.99 12.37 9.43
N CYS A 93 -9.69 12.31 9.07
CA CYS A 93 -8.63 12.54 10.05
C CYS A 93 -8.51 14.03 10.38
N LEU A 94 -8.57 14.92 9.38
CA LEU A 94 -8.37 16.35 9.57
C LEU A 94 -9.45 16.97 10.50
N PRO A 95 -10.78 16.76 10.29
CA PRO A 95 -11.79 17.34 11.18
C PRO A 95 -11.70 16.78 12.61
N ARG A 96 -11.44 15.46 12.76
CA ARG A 96 -11.25 14.83 14.08
C ARG A 96 -10.06 15.43 14.83
N MET A 97 -8.97 15.74 14.13
CA MET A 97 -7.81 16.43 14.71
C MET A 97 -8.16 17.88 15.12
N TYR A 98 -8.95 18.60 14.33
CA TYR A 98 -9.40 19.95 14.68
C TYR A 98 -10.34 19.95 15.90
N GLU A 99 -11.27 19.00 15.98
CA GLU A 99 -12.17 18.84 17.12
C GLU A 99 -11.44 18.40 18.40
N SER A 100 -10.45 17.51 18.27
CA SER A 100 -9.67 17.00 19.42
C SER A 100 -8.53 17.93 19.83
N GLY A 101 -8.08 18.79 18.91
CA GLY A 101 -6.96 19.73 19.05
C GLY A 101 -7.28 20.92 19.95
N LYS A 102 -7.35 20.69 21.26
CA LYS A 102 -7.60 21.72 22.28
C LYS A 102 -6.43 22.68 22.50
N SER A 103 -5.20 22.28 22.13
CA SER A 103 -3.98 23.08 22.25
C SER A 103 -3.31 23.30 20.89
N VAL A 104 -2.73 24.48 20.69
CA VAL A 104 -1.90 24.82 19.52
C VAL A 104 -0.73 23.85 19.38
N SER A 105 -0.15 23.37 20.50
CA SER A 105 0.94 22.39 20.47
C SER A 105 0.54 21.06 19.83
N LEU A 106 -0.69 20.58 20.08
CA LEU A 106 -1.18 19.32 19.51
C LEU A 106 -1.47 19.47 18.01
N ARG A 107 -1.94 20.64 17.58
CA ARG A 107 -2.14 20.96 16.16
C ARG A 107 -0.80 21.03 15.42
N LEU A 108 0.21 21.65 16.03
CA LEU A 108 1.54 21.73 15.45
C LEU A 108 2.22 20.35 15.40
N ALA A 109 2.03 19.51 16.41
CA ALA A 109 2.49 18.13 16.41
C ALA A 109 1.81 17.29 15.31
N GLY A 110 0.50 17.46 15.11
CA GLY A 110 -0.24 16.81 14.02
C GLY A 110 0.26 17.25 12.63
N LEU A 111 0.50 18.55 12.44
CA LEU A 111 1.10 19.08 11.20
C LEU A 111 2.51 18.53 10.98
N ALA A 112 3.34 18.49 12.02
CA ALA A 112 4.67 17.91 11.94
C ALA A 112 4.62 16.43 11.58
N ALA A 113 3.74 15.64 12.20
CA ALA A 113 3.53 14.23 11.87
C ALA A 113 3.08 14.03 10.41
N PHE A 114 2.18 14.88 9.91
CA PHE A 114 1.77 14.88 8.50
C PHE A 114 2.95 15.17 7.56
N CYS A 115 3.75 16.19 7.85
CA CYS A 115 4.94 16.52 7.05
C CYS A 115 5.98 15.38 7.08
N ILE A 116 6.20 14.74 8.23
CA ILE A 116 7.09 13.58 8.36
C ILE A 116 6.59 12.43 7.48
N GLY A 117 5.29 12.12 7.52
CA GLY A 117 4.68 11.10 6.67
C GLY A 117 4.81 11.41 5.18
N ALA A 118 4.53 12.66 4.79
CA ALA A 118 4.67 13.11 3.40
C ALA A 118 6.13 13.01 2.90
N VAL A 119 7.10 13.41 3.73
CA VAL A 119 8.53 13.29 3.40
C VAL A 119 8.94 11.82 3.34
N ALA A 120 8.50 10.97 4.26
CA ALA A 120 8.80 9.54 4.23
C ALA A 120 8.31 8.89 2.92
N ILE A 121 7.08 9.20 2.49
CA ILE A 121 6.55 8.73 1.19
C ILE A 121 7.36 9.30 0.03
N ALA A 122 7.73 10.58 0.07
CA ALA A 122 8.53 11.21 -0.98
C ALA A 122 9.95 10.61 -1.09
N LEU A 123 10.56 10.21 0.03
CA LEU A 123 11.87 9.56 0.05
C LEU A 123 11.82 8.15 -0.56
N VAL A 124 10.74 7.40 -0.35
CA VAL A 124 10.54 6.10 -1.01
C VAL A 124 10.46 6.25 -2.53
N LEU A 125 9.90 7.35 -3.03
CA LEU A 125 9.88 7.65 -4.47
C LEU A 125 11.26 8.01 -5.04
N LEU A 126 12.20 8.43 -4.19
CA LEU A 126 13.57 8.78 -4.60
C LEU A 126 14.47 7.53 -4.74
N ASP A 127 14.18 6.47 -3.98
CA ASP A 127 14.91 5.19 -3.99
C ASP A 127 14.37 4.19 -5.03
N HIS A 128 13.73 4.69 -6.08
CA HIS A 128 13.03 3.85 -7.05
C HIS A 128 14.03 3.09 -7.94
N GLU A 129 14.42 1.89 -7.54
CA GLU A 129 15.14 0.96 -8.41
C GLU A 129 14.27 0.59 -9.62
N HIS A 130 14.75 0.88 -10.82
CA HIS A 130 14.17 0.33 -12.03
C HIS A 130 14.51 -1.16 -12.08
N CYS A 131 13.56 -2.03 -11.71
CA CYS A 131 13.66 -3.46 -11.99
C CYS A 131 13.75 -3.67 -13.50
N SER A 132 14.97 -3.72 -14.04
CA SER A 132 15.22 -4.21 -15.39
C SER A 132 15.22 -5.73 -15.33
N ALA A 133 14.44 -6.38 -16.19
CA ALA A 133 14.64 -7.81 -16.45
C ALA A 133 16.10 -8.02 -16.82
N GLN A 134 16.83 -8.81 -16.03
CA GLN A 134 18.20 -9.19 -16.34
C GLN A 134 18.18 -9.79 -17.77
N PRO A 135 19.02 -9.32 -18.72
CA PRO A 135 19.14 -10.01 -19.99
C PRO A 135 19.46 -11.49 -19.69
N PRO A 136 18.91 -12.44 -20.46
CA PRO A 136 19.13 -13.86 -20.20
C PRO A 136 20.62 -14.07 -20.01
N SER A 137 21.02 -14.53 -18.83
CA SER A 137 22.39 -14.89 -18.55
C SER A 137 22.81 -15.87 -19.63
N LEU A 138 23.61 -15.39 -20.58
CA LEU A 138 24.40 -16.28 -21.42
C LEU A 138 25.16 -17.19 -20.46
N ASP A 139 25.03 -18.47 -20.75
CA ASP A 139 25.47 -19.63 -19.97
C ASP A 139 26.83 -19.42 -19.26
N PRO A 140 27.07 -20.13 -18.14
CA PRO A 140 28.34 -20.03 -17.44
C PRO A 140 29.48 -20.30 -18.42
N VAL A 141 30.34 -19.29 -18.63
CA VAL A 141 31.60 -19.44 -19.34
C VAL A 141 32.38 -20.54 -18.61
N ASP A 142 32.40 -21.73 -19.20
CA ASP A 142 33.23 -22.84 -18.76
C ASP A 142 34.70 -22.39 -18.80
N PRO A 143 35.39 -22.30 -17.64
CA PRO A 143 36.80 -21.91 -17.61
C PRO A 143 37.74 -22.93 -18.27
N HIS A 144 37.21 -24.09 -18.70
CA HIS A 144 37.96 -25.21 -19.25
C HIS A 144 37.72 -25.49 -20.74
N ALA A 145 37.15 -24.55 -21.51
CA ALA A 145 37.11 -24.63 -22.97
C ALA A 145 38.52 -24.44 -23.57
N GLY A 146 39.32 -25.50 -23.49
CA GLY A 146 40.66 -25.60 -24.02
C GLY A 146 40.71 -25.58 -25.55
N HIS A 147 41.82 -25.01 -26.03
CA HIS A 147 42.35 -25.02 -27.39
C HIS A 147 41.83 -26.12 -28.34
N GLY A 148 41.16 -25.71 -29.41
CA GLY A 148 40.84 -26.55 -30.57
C GLY A 148 41.07 -25.77 -31.87
N HIS A 149 42.04 -26.20 -32.66
CA HIS A 149 42.57 -25.50 -33.84
C HIS A 149 41.55 -25.29 -34.97
N ARG A 150 41.69 -24.13 -35.63
CA ARG A 150 41.11 -23.84 -36.96
C ARG A 150 41.77 -24.72 -38.03
N LEU A 151 40.96 -25.43 -38.81
CA LEU A 151 41.13 -25.65 -40.25
C LEU A 151 39.74 -25.72 -40.89
#